data_AF-A0A8J8Y847-F1
#
_entry.id   AF-A0A8J8Y847-F1
#
_cell.length_a   1.000
_cell.length_b   1.000
_cell.length_c   1.000
_cell.angle_alpha   90.00
_cell.angle_beta   90.00
_cell.angle_gamma   90.00
#
_symmetry.space_group_name_H-M   'P 1'
#
loop_
_entity.id
_entity.type
_entity.pdbx_description
1 polymer ?
#
loop_
_entity_poly.entity_id
_entity_poly.type
_entity_poly.pdbx_seq_one_letter_code
_entity_poly.pdbx_strand_id
1 'polypeptide(L)'
;MALKQISSNKCFGGLQKVFEHDSVELNCKMKFAVYLPPKAETGKCPALYWLSGLTCTEQNFISKSGYHQAASEHGLVVIAPDTSPRGCNIKGEDESWDFGTGAGFYVDATEDPWKTNYRMYSYITEESKLIFFDIFCHMIKFFLASPTHKCQFSSGSPKDIYFWPLHGRPWSSDLCFEKSWKIQICVSICANLQPCTLSLGQKSL
;
A
#
# COMPACT_ATOMS: atom_id res chain seq x y z
N MET A 1 6.65 -14.15 6.00
CA MET A 1 5.73 -13.89 7.14
C MET A 1 4.48 -14.75 6.95
N ALA A 2 3.69 -15.04 7.99
CA ALA A 2 2.45 -15.81 7.81
C ALA A 2 1.30 -14.88 7.42
N LEU A 3 0.80 -14.99 6.18
CA LEU A 3 -0.35 -14.23 5.69
C LEU A 3 -1.64 -15.02 5.92
N LYS A 4 -2.62 -14.40 6.58
CA LYS A 4 -3.97 -14.96 6.76
C LYS A 4 -4.94 -14.27 5.81
N GLN A 5 -5.52 -15.02 4.87
CA GLN A 5 -6.56 -14.47 3.99
C GLN A 5 -7.85 -14.24 4.78
N ILE A 6 -8.36 -13.01 4.79
CA ILE A 6 -9.60 -12.61 5.45
C ILE A 6 -10.79 -12.70 4.50
N SER A 7 -10.61 -12.23 3.26
CA SER A 7 -11.67 -12.28 2.24
C SER A 7 -11.08 -12.42 0.83
N SER A 8 -11.90 -12.93 -0.10
CA SER A 8 -11.56 -13.04 -1.52
C SER A 8 -12.83 -12.93 -2.36
N ASN A 9 -12.93 -11.88 -3.17
CA ASN A 9 -14.10 -11.59 -4.00
C ASN A 9 -13.66 -11.46 -5.47
N LYS A 10 -14.42 -12.06 -6.39
CA LYS A 10 -14.16 -11.92 -7.83
C LYS A 10 -14.68 -10.56 -8.30
N CYS A 11 -13.86 -9.80 -9.02
CA CYS A 11 -14.22 -8.46 -9.52
C CYS A 11 -13.51 -8.15 -10.84
N PHE A 12 -14.27 -7.82 -11.89
CA PHE A 12 -13.76 -7.55 -13.25
C PHE A 12 -12.78 -8.63 -13.77
N GLY A 13 -13.11 -9.91 -13.55
CA GLY A 13 -12.29 -11.05 -13.94
C GLY A 13 -11.12 -11.36 -12.99
N GLY A 14 -10.66 -10.39 -12.20
CA GLY A 14 -9.62 -10.56 -11.18
C GLY A 14 -10.16 -10.94 -9.80
N LEU A 15 -9.28 -10.91 -8.79
CA LEU A 15 -9.58 -11.21 -7.39
C LEU A 15 -9.21 -10.03 -6.49
N GLN A 16 -10.21 -9.47 -5.80
CA GLN A 16 -10.02 -8.55 -4.69
C GLN A 16 -9.89 -9.35 -3.39
N LYS A 17 -8.72 -9.30 -2.77
CA LYS A 17 -8.40 -10.01 -1.53
C LYS A 17 -8.07 -9.05 -0.41
N VAL A 18 -8.28 -9.52 0.82
CA VAL A 18 -7.82 -8.84 2.04
C VAL A 18 -7.04 -9.85 2.86
N PHE A 19 -5.88 -9.44 3.34
CA PHE A 19 -5.01 -10.25 4.17
C PHE A 19 -4.76 -9.57 5.50
N GLU A 20 -4.47 -10.39 6.50
CA GLU A 20 -4.00 -10.01 7.82
C GLU A 20 -2.62 -10.63 8.05
N HIS A 21 -1.72 -9.88 8.67
CA HIS A 21 -0.39 -10.35 9.01
C HIS A 21 0.14 -9.66 10.28
N ASP A 22 1.12 -10.27 10.93
CA ASP A 22 1.81 -9.69 12.07
C ASP A 22 2.97 -8.82 11.56
N SER A 23 2.85 -7.50 11.71
CA SER A 23 3.85 -6.54 11.24
C SER A 23 5.03 -6.44 12.20
N VAL A 24 6.23 -6.54 11.65
CA VAL A 24 7.48 -6.38 12.41
C VAL A 24 7.77 -4.91 12.69
N GLU A 25 7.56 -4.02 11.70
CA GLU A 25 7.82 -2.59 11.88
C GLU A 25 6.82 -1.93 12.84
N LEU A 26 5.55 -2.35 12.79
CA LEU A 26 4.47 -1.72 13.56
C LEU A 26 4.14 -2.46 14.86
N ASN A 27 4.76 -3.63 15.10
CA ASN A 27 4.53 -4.47 16.28
C ASN A 27 3.04 -4.77 16.56
N CYS A 28 2.24 -4.90 15.51
CA CYS A 28 0.80 -5.15 15.62
C CYS A 28 0.27 -5.98 14.44
N LYS A 29 -0.98 -6.45 14.55
CA LYS A 29 -1.69 -7.06 13.43
C LYS A 29 -2.10 -5.98 12.44
N MET A 30 -1.77 -6.19 11.18
CA MET A 30 -2.09 -5.27 10.10
C MET A 30 -2.94 -5.95 9.03
N LYS A 31 -3.85 -5.17 8.46
CA LYS A 31 -4.63 -5.57 7.29
C LYS A 31 -4.23 -4.76 6.08
N PHE A 32 -4.28 -5.40 4.93
CA PHE A 32 -4.10 -4.74 3.65
C PHE A 32 -4.93 -5.45 2.60
N ALA A 33 -5.35 -4.69 1.60
CA ALA A 33 -6.11 -5.20 0.47
C ALA A 33 -5.21 -5.31 -0.76
N VAL A 34 -5.44 -6.35 -1.56
CA VAL A 34 -4.74 -6.57 -2.83
C VAL A 34 -5.73 -6.94 -3.92
N TYR A 35 -5.66 -6.24 -5.04
CA TYR A 35 -6.32 -6.67 -6.27
C TYR A 35 -5.34 -7.36 -7.20
N LEU A 36 -5.72 -8.56 -7.61
CA LEU A 36 -4.99 -9.35 -8.59
C LEU A 36 -5.78 -9.31 -9.92
N PRO A 37 -5.26 -8.65 -10.96
CA PRO A 37 -5.92 -8.64 -12.26
C PRO A 37 -5.84 -10.04 -12.90
N PRO A 38 -6.71 -10.36 -13.88
CA PRO A 38 -6.68 -11.65 -14.59
C PRO A 38 -5.29 -12.00 -15.14
N LYS A 39 -4.57 -10.98 -15.62
CA LYS A 39 -3.21 -11.09 -16.18
C LYS A 39 -2.18 -11.62 -15.17
N ALA A 40 -2.43 -11.46 -13.88
CA ALA A 40 -1.51 -11.91 -12.84
C ALA A 40 -1.45 -13.45 -12.72
N GLU A 41 -2.42 -14.18 -13.27
CA GLU A 41 -2.39 -15.65 -13.34
C GLU A 41 -1.35 -16.18 -14.34
N THR A 42 -1.10 -15.42 -15.42
CA THR A 42 -0.27 -15.87 -16.54
C THR A 42 1.06 -15.14 -16.66
N GLY A 43 1.24 -14.02 -15.95
CA GLY A 43 2.46 -13.24 -16.04
C GLY A 43 2.67 -12.23 -14.94
N LYS A 44 3.85 -11.61 -14.96
CA LYS A 44 4.21 -10.53 -14.04
C LYS A 44 3.40 -9.28 -14.36
N CYS A 45 2.88 -8.63 -13.32
CA CYS A 45 2.11 -7.40 -13.41
C CYS A 45 2.80 -6.30 -12.59
N PRO A 46 2.83 -5.04 -13.06
CA PRO A 46 3.29 -3.92 -12.25
C PRO A 46 2.38 -3.71 -11.04
N ALA A 47 2.95 -3.14 -9.97
CA ALA A 47 2.28 -2.92 -8.70
C ALA A 47 2.08 -1.42 -8.44
N LEU A 48 0.85 -1.06 -8.09
CA LEU A 48 0.45 0.28 -7.66
C LEU A 48 0.09 0.25 -6.18
N TYR A 49 0.75 1.08 -5.38
CA TYR A 49 0.40 1.29 -3.99
C TYR A 49 -0.54 2.49 -3.87
N TRP A 50 -1.70 2.26 -3.26
CA TRP A 50 -2.65 3.29 -2.93
C TRP A 50 -2.60 3.59 -1.43
N LEU A 51 -2.21 4.82 -1.09
CA LEU A 51 -2.13 5.31 0.27
C LEU A 51 -3.36 6.15 0.56
N SER A 52 -4.23 5.63 1.43
CA SER A 52 -5.49 6.26 1.81
C SER A 52 -5.30 7.43 2.79
N GLY A 53 -6.25 8.36 2.80
CA GLY A 53 -6.22 9.51 3.70
C GLY A 53 -6.72 9.21 5.11
N LEU A 54 -6.83 10.27 5.92
CA LEU A 54 -7.31 10.20 7.30
C LEU A 54 -8.61 9.41 7.45
N THR A 55 -8.74 8.70 8.58
CA THR A 55 -9.91 7.89 8.99
C THR A 55 -10.23 6.68 8.10
N CYS A 56 -9.46 6.46 7.03
CA CYS A 56 -9.68 5.34 6.13
C CYS A 56 -9.04 4.05 6.67
N THR A 57 -9.62 2.92 6.27
CA THR A 57 -9.02 1.59 6.40
C THR A 57 -8.71 1.03 5.00
N GLU A 58 -8.24 -0.22 4.94
CA GLU A 58 -8.03 -0.94 3.68
C GLU A 58 -9.32 -1.13 2.86
N GLN A 59 -10.50 -0.98 3.50
CA GLN A 59 -11.81 -1.17 2.86
C GLN A 59 -12.28 0.05 2.06
N ASN A 60 -11.94 1.27 2.46
CA ASN A 60 -12.51 2.49 1.88
C ASN A 60 -12.21 2.60 0.38
N PHE A 61 -10.94 2.49 0.02
CA PHE A 61 -10.50 2.58 -1.36
C PHE A 61 -11.10 1.46 -2.22
N ILE A 62 -11.04 0.21 -1.73
CA ILE A 62 -11.47 -0.93 -2.52
C ILE A 62 -12.98 -0.99 -2.72
N SER A 63 -13.78 -0.43 -1.81
CA SER A 63 -15.24 -0.44 -1.95
C SER A 63 -15.80 0.76 -2.70
N LYS A 64 -15.13 1.92 -2.68
CA LYS A 64 -15.71 3.20 -3.14
C LYS A 64 -15.08 3.80 -4.40
N SER A 65 -13.84 3.43 -4.75
CA SER A 65 -13.12 4.13 -5.82
C SER A 65 -13.46 3.66 -7.24
N GLY A 66 -14.05 2.47 -7.41
CA GLY A 66 -14.33 1.91 -8.73
C GLY A 66 -13.09 1.51 -9.54
N TYR A 67 -11.90 1.46 -8.94
CA TYR A 67 -10.62 1.28 -9.65
C TYR A 67 -10.44 -0.07 -10.37
N HIS A 68 -11.21 -1.10 -9.98
CA HIS A 68 -11.00 -2.49 -10.41
C HIS A 68 -11.06 -2.68 -11.93
N GLN A 69 -11.95 -1.95 -12.62
CA GLN A 69 -12.10 -2.07 -14.06
C GLN A 69 -10.80 -1.66 -14.78
N ALA A 70 -10.34 -0.44 -14.51
CA ALA A 70 -9.10 0.07 -15.09
C ALA A 70 -7.88 -0.77 -14.68
N ALA A 71 -7.82 -1.21 -13.42
CA ALA A 71 -6.73 -2.09 -12.96
C ALA A 71 -6.72 -3.43 -13.70
N SER A 72 -7.89 -4.00 -13.99
CA SER A 72 -8.02 -5.23 -14.77
C SER A 72 -7.56 -5.05 -16.21
N GLU A 73 -8.06 -4.01 -16.89
CA GLU A 73 -7.76 -3.69 -18.28
C GLU A 73 -6.27 -3.41 -18.50
N HIS A 74 -5.63 -2.69 -17.58
CA HIS A 74 -4.20 -2.38 -17.65
C HIS A 74 -3.29 -3.45 -17.03
N GLY A 75 -3.86 -4.47 -16.39
CA GLY A 75 -3.09 -5.53 -15.71
C GLY A 75 -2.24 -5.01 -14.56
N LEU A 76 -2.84 -4.15 -13.71
CA LEU A 76 -2.19 -3.58 -12.53
C LEU A 76 -2.59 -4.36 -11.27
N VAL A 77 -1.58 -4.82 -10.53
CA VAL A 77 -1.78 -5.25 -9.14
C VAL A 77 -1.89 -3.98 -8.30
N VAL A 78 -2.94 -3.89 -7.49
CA VAL A 78 -3.14 -2.71 -6.64
C VAL A 78 -3.13 -3.14 -5.18
N ILE A 79 -2.37 -2.42 -4.37
CA ILE A 79 -2.16 -2.73 -2.96
C ILE A 79 -2.60 -1.51 -2.16
N ALA A 80 -3.54 -1.72 -1.24
CA ALA A 80 -4.05 -0.69 -0.36
C ALA A 80 -3.81 -1.11 1.10
N PRO A 81 -2.70 -0.67 1.72
CA PRO A 81 -2.48 -0.87 3.15
C PRO A 81 -3.45 -0.03 3.99
N ASP A 82 -3.57 -0.39 5.27
CA ASP A 82 -4.18 0.47 6.27
C ASP A 82 -3.34 1.75 6.50
N THR A 83 -3.91 2.73 7.19
CA THR A 83 -3.38 4.11 7.33
C THR A 83 -2.59 4.33 8.61
N SER A 84 -2.70 3.42 9.58
CA SER A 84 -1.99 3.44 10.86
C SER A 84 -1.88 2.01 11.43
N PRO A 85 -1.01 1.77 12.42
CA PRO A 85 -1.14 0.61 13.29
C PRO A 85 -2.55 0.55 13.92
N ARG A 86 -3.00 -0.66 14.28
CA ARG A 86 -4.31 -0.91 14.89
C ARG A 86 -4.17 -1.75 16.15
N GLY A 87 -4.98 -1.45 17.17
CA GLY A 87 -5.07 -2.24 18.41
C GLY A 87 -3.80 -2.21 19.27
N CYS A 88 -3.06 -1.10 19.24
CA CYS A 88 -1.84 -0.93 20.05
C CYS A 88 -2.13 -0.49 21.48
N ASN A 89 -3.34 0.01 21.75
CA ASN A 89 -3.80 0.50 23.05
C ASN A 89 -2.86 1.59 23.62
N ILE A 90 -2.39 2.48 22.74
CA ILE A 90 -1.54 3.61 23.10
C ILE A 90 -2.43 4.73 23.62
N LYS A 91 -2.09 5.27 24.80
CA LYS A 91 -2.84 6.38 25.38
C LYS A 91 -2.82 7.60 24.45
N GLY A 92 -4.00 8.09 24.08
CA GLY A 92 -4.17 9.23 23.17
C GLY A 92 -4.38 8.87 21.71
N GLU A 93 -4.27 7.59 21.32
CA GLU A 93 -4.33 7.22 19.90
C GLU A 93 -5.72 7.31 19.27
N ASP A 94 -6.77 7.25 20.09
CA ASP A 94 -8.16 7.29 19.65
C ASP A 94 -8.88 8.59 20.09
N GLU A 95 -8.15 9.58 20.61
CA GLU A 95 -8.73 10.81 21.16
C GLU A 95 -9.15 11.83 20.08
N SER A 96 -8.45 11.83 18.94
CA SER A 96 -8.75 12.72 17.81
C SER A 96 -8.76 11.95 16.49
N TRP A 97 -9.52 12.46 15.52
CA TRP A 97 -9.63 11.84 14.20
C TRP A 97 -8.44 12.19 13.28
N ASP A 98 -7.71 13.26 13.60
CA ASP A 98 -6.56 13.78 12.85
C ASP A 98 -5.21 13.35 13.44
N PHE A 99 -5.21 12.52 14.49
CA PHE A 99 -4.00 12.06 15.17
C PHE A 99 -4.17 10.63 15.70
N GLY A 100 -3.11 9.82 15.61
CA GLY A 100 -3.14 8.43 16.07
C GLY A 100 -3.83 7.48 15.08
N THR A 101 -4.81 6.73 15.56
CA THR A 101 -5.48 5.66 14.84
C THR A 101 -6.24 6.20 13.61
N GLY A 102 -5.87 5.74 12.42
CA GLY A 102 -6.38 6.26 11.15
C GLY A 102 -5.64 7.51 10.64
N ALA A 103 -4.56 7.93 11.31
CA ALA A 103 -3.80 9.14 11.04
C ALA A 103 -2.28 8.92 11.25
N GLY A 104 -1.72 7.88 10.62
CA GLY A 104 -0.29 7.57 10.73
C GLY A 104 0.66 8.48 9.94
N PHE A 105 0.13 9.34 9.07
CA PHE A 105 0.86 10.30 8.21
C PHE A 105 2.01 9.73 7.34
N TYR A 106 2.18 8.41 7.31
CA TYR A 106 3.24 7.72 6.58
C TYR A 106 4.65 8.18 6.97
N VAL A 107 4.85 8.43 8.27
CA VAL A 107 6.14 8.77 8.88
C VAL A 107 6.60 7.65 9.83
N ASP A 108 7.88 7.70 10.21
CA ASP A 108 8.39 6.96 11.35
C ASP A 108 8.48 7.89 12.55
N ALA A 109 7.66 7.64 13.56
CA ALA A 109 7.66 8.42 14.80
C ALA A 109 8.96 8.20 15.59
N THR A 110 9.49 9.29 16.15
CA THR A 110 10.69 9.27 16.99
C THR A 110 10.39 9.41 18.48
N GLU A 111 9.24 9.98 18.82
CA GLU A 111 8.84 10.32 20.18
C GLU A 111 8.00 9.22 20.83
N ASP A 112 8.21 8.99 22.12
CA ASP A 112 7.33 8.15 22.93
C ASP A 112 5.96 8.83 23.15
N PRO A 113 4.85 8.07 23.22
CA PRO A 113 4.76 6.60 23.14
C PRO A 113 4.67 6.02 21.71
N TRP A 114 4.76 6.85 20.66
CA TRP A 114 4.45 6.48 19.28
C TRP A 114 5.55 5.68 18.58
N LYS A 115 6.80 5.90 18.98
CA LYS A 115 8.02 5.36 18.37
C LYS A 115 7.98 3.86 18.07
N THR A 116 7.36 3.06 18.93
CA THR A 116 7.34 1.60 18.83
C THR A 116 6.42 1.08 17.73
N ASN A 117 5.30 1.75 17.46
CA ASN A 117 4.24 1.25 16.58
C ASN A 117 4.01 2.13 15.36
N TYR A 118 4.21 3.45 15.46
CA TYR A 118 3.93 4.41 14.38
C TYR A 118 5.13 4.54 13.44
N ARG A 119 5.49 3.42 12.79
CA ARG A 119 6.60 3.29 11.83
C ARG A 119 6.07 3.06 10.41
N MET A 120 5.08 3.87 10.01
CA MET A 120 4.31 3.67 8.78
C MET A 120 5.16 3.88 7.52
N TYR A 121 6.19 4.72 7.59
CA TYR A 121 7.14 4.88 6.50
C TYR A 121 7.89 3.57 6.26
N SER A 122 8.53 3.02 7.28
CA SER A 122 9.26 1.75 7.20
C SER A 122 8.35 0.57 6.81
N TYR A 123 7.12 0.54 7.32
CA TYR A 123 6.12 -0.45 6.93
C TYR A 123 5.84 -0.45 5.42
N ILE A 124 5.65 0.73 4.83
CA ILE A 124 5.34 0.85 3.39
C ILE A 124 6.57 0.66 2.52
N THR A 125 7.73 1.15 2.92
CA THR A 125 8.92 1.10 2.05
C THR A 125 9.68 -0.22 2.17
N GLU A 126 9.77 -0.81 3.36
CA GLU A 126 10.59 -2.01 3.60
C GLU A 126 9.74 -3.27 3.77
N GLU A 127 8.77 -3.26 4.67
CA GLU A 127 7.99 -4.46 4.98
C GLU A 127 7.04 -4.86 3.83
N SER A 128 6.46 -3.89 3.12
CA SER A 128 5.58 -4.16 1.99
C SER A 128 6.24 -4.92 0.84
N LYS A 129 7.55 -4.71 0.62
CA LYS A 129 8.33 -5.43 -0.41
C LYS A 129 8.35 -6.94 -0.11
N LEU A 130 8.44 -7.31 1.17
CA LEU A 130 8.46 -8.70 1.62
C LEU A 130 7.07 -9.34 1.46
N ILE A 131 6.02 -8.60 1.78
CA ILE A 131 4.63 -9.04 1.60
C ILE A 131 4.34 -9.31 0.12
N PHE A 132 4.79 -8.40 -0.77
CA PHE A 132 4.64 -8.56 -2.21
C PHE A 132 5.31 -9.84 -2.71
N PHE A 133 6.54 -10.12 -2.26
CA PHE A 133 7.25 -11.35 -2.60
C PHE A 133 6.49 -12.59 -2.14
N ASP A 134 5.98 -12.61 -0.90
CA ASP A 134 5.21 -13.75 -0.37
C ASP A 134 3.92 -14.01 -1.15
N ILE A 135 3.22 -12.97 -1.62
CA ILE A 135 2.00 -13.09 -2.45
C ILE A 135 2.34 -13.65 -3.83
N PHE A 136 3.38 -13.10 -4.49
CA PHE A 136 3.80 -13.56 -5.80
C PHE A 136 4.36 -14.98 -5.76
N CYS A 137 5.13 -15.36 -4.73
CA CYS A 137 5.61 -16.73 -4.55
C CYS A 137 4.45 -17.71 -4.30
N HIS A 138 3.41 -17.32 -3.56
CA HIS A 138 2.22 -18.15 -3.39
C HIS A 138 1.42 -18.33 -4.68
N MET A 139 1.39 -17.32 -5.56
CA MET A 139 0.78 -17.44 -6.88
C MET A 139 1.62 -18.31 -7.84
N ILE A 140 2.95 -18.17 -7.80
CA ILE A 140 3.88 -18.95 -8.65
C ILE A 140 4.00 -20.42 -8.20
N LYS A 141 3.46 -20.81 -7.04
CA LYS A 141 3.34 -22.23 -6.67
C LYS A 141 2.52 -23.06 -7.68
N PHE A 142 1.74 -22.45 -8.57
CA PHE A 142 1.12 -23.15 -9.71
C PHE A 142 2.07 -23.44 -10.88
N PHE A 143 3.21 -22.75 -10.97
CA PHE A 143 4.19 -22.92 -12.06
C PHE A 143 5.40 -23.79 -11.66
N LEU A 144 5.64 -23.99 -10.36
CA LEU A 144 6.76 -24.80 -9.85
C LEU A 144 6.49 -26.31 -9.83
N ALA A 145 5.38 -26.77 -10.41
CA ALA A 145 5.15 -28.19 -10.69
C ALA A 145 5.80 -28.68 -12.01
N SER A 146 6.62 -27.85 -12.68
CA SER A 146 7.46 -28.29 -13.80
C SER A 146 8.94 -28.36 -13.36
N PRO A 147 9.62 -29.52 -13.41
CA PRO A 147 10.92 -29.73 -12.75
C PRO A 147 12.14 -29.03 -13.37
N THR A 148 12.02 -28.17 -14.38
CA THR A 148 13.16 -27.90 -15.29
C THR A 148 13.83 -26.54 -15.20
N HIS A 149 13.39 -25.57 -14.37
CA HIS A 149 14.08 -24.27 -14.33
C HIS A 149 14.36 -23.77 -12.91
N LYS A 150 15.62 -23.95 -12.47
CA LYS A 150 16.21 -23.20 -11.35
C LYS A 150 16.21 -21.71 -11.73
N CYS A 151 15.36 -20.91 -11.08
CA CYS A 151 15.49 -19.46 -11.13
C CYS A 151 16.75 -19.06 -10.34
N GLN A 152 17.85 -18.77 -11.05
CA GLN A 152 18.99 -18.07 -10.46
C GLN A 152 18.66 -16.57 -10.36
N PHE A 153 18.78 -16.05 -9.14
CA PHE A 153 18.63 -14.63 -8.81
C PHE A 153 19.93 -13.90 -9.19
N SER A 154 19.83 -12.81 -9.95
CA SER A 154 20.88 -11.78 -9.98
C SER A 154 20.40 -10.62 -9.12
N SER A 155 21.22 -10.23 -8.15
CA SER A 155 21.01 -9.11 -7.25
C SER A 155 21.16 -7.79 -8.01
N GLY A 156 20.11 -7.36 -8.72
CA GLY A 156 20.01 -6.02 -9.29
C GLY A 156 19.10 -5.17 -8.41
N SER A 157 19.66 -4.16 -7.75
CA SER A 157 18.91 -3.17 -6.97
C SER A 157 18.07 -2.28 -7.90
N PRO A 158 16.74 -2.18 -7.73
CA PRO A 158 15.97 -1.11 -8.35
C PRO A 158 15.77 0.01 -7.31
N LYS A 159 16.64 1.02 -7.38
CA LYS A 159 16.31 2.38 -6.95
C LYS A 159 15.26 2.85 -7.95
N ASP A 160 14.05 3.20 -7.49
CA ASP A 160 13.11 4.13 -8.15
C ASP A 160 11.71 4.00 -7.55
N ILE A 161 11.47 4.77 -6.48
CA ILE A 161 10.13 5.05 -5.92
C ILE A 161 9.77 6.46 -6.40
N TYR A 162 8.68 6.61 -7.14
CA TYR A 162 8.22 7.92 -7.62
C TYR A 162 6.94 8.34 -6.88
N PHE A 163 6.97 9.54 -6.28
CA PHE A 163 5.83 10.22 -5.64
C PHE A 163 5.18 11.19 -6.64
N TRP A 164 3.86 11.13 -6.83
CA TRP A 164 3.13 12.08 -7.67
C TRP A 164 2.27 13.03 -6.83
N PRO A 165 2.49 14.36 -6.86
CA PRO A 165 1.58 15.32 -6.23
C PRO A 165 0.36 15.56 -7.14
N LEU A 166 -0.84 15.41 -6.58
CA LEU A 166 -2.10 15.67 -7.29
C LEU A 166 -2.38 17.18 -7.33
N HIS A 167 -2.01 17.83 -8.44
CA HIS A 167 -2.69 19.06 -8.89
C HIS A 167 -3.51 18.78 -10.15
N GLY A 168 -4.79 18.45 -9.95
CA GLY A 168 -5.91 18.87 -10.78
C GLY A 168 -5.85 18.68 -12.30
N ARG A 169 -5.40 17.53 -12.82
CA ARG A 169 -5.56 17.21 -14.25
C ARG A 169 -6.45 15.98 -14.48
N PRO A 170 -7.39 16.03 -15.44
CA PRO A 170 -8.13 14.85 -15.88
C PRO A 170 -7.17 13.84 -16.51
N TRP A 171 -7.53 12.56 -16.37
CA TRP A 171 -6.76 11.39 -16.81
C TRP A 171 -6.42 11.50 -18.31
N SER A 172 -5.17 11.85 -18.66
CA SER A 172 -4.68 11.86 -20.05
C SER A 172 -3.95 10.57 -20.36
N SER A 173 -4.23 10.00 -21.53
CA SER A 173 -3.87 8.67 -22.05
C SER A 173 -2.38 8.38 -22.27
N ASP A 174 -1.46 9.22 -21.80
CA ASP A 174 -0.04 9.12 -22.16
C ASP A 174 0.80 8.66 -20.97
N LEU A 175 0.62 7.39 -20.56
CA LEU A 175 1.53 6.70 -19.64
C LEU A 175 2.40 5.72 -20.42
N CYS A 176 3.62 6.13 -20.72
CA CYS A 176 4.63 5.28 -21.36
C CYS A 176 5.26 4.33 -20.33
N PHE A 177 4.84 3.05 -20.34
CA PHE A 177 5.32 2.01 -19.43
C PHE A 177 6.51 1.24 -20.02
N GLU A 178 7.73 1.59 -19.62
CA GLU A 178 8.93 0.77 -19.85
C GLU A 178 9.06 -0.40 -18.84
N LYS A 179 9.50 -1.55 -19.36
CA LYS A 179 9.57 -2.88 -18.72
C LYS A 179 10.63 -2.98 -17.61
N SER A 180 10.43 -2.29 -16.51
CA SER A 180 11.14 -2.54 -15.24
C SER A 180 10.15 -2.53 -14.09
N TRP A 181 10.51 -3.11 -12.94
CA TRP A 181 9.70 -3.15 -11.72
C TRP A 181 9.46 -1.72 -11.19
N LYS A 182 8.52 -0.99 -11.79
CA LYS A 182 8.15 0.36 -11.36
C LYS A 182 7.08 0.24 -10.29
N ILE A 183 7.45 0.57 -9.06
CA ILE A 183 6.51 0.78 -7.96
C ILE A 183 6.00 2.22 -8.09
N GLN A 184 4.71 2.38 -8.37
CA GLN A 184 4.06 3.68 -8.34
C GLN A 184 3.31 3.85 -7.01
N ILE A 185 3.49 4.98 -6.34
CA ILE A 185 2.79 5.33 -5.10
C ILE A 185 1.83 6.48 -5.40
N CYS A 186 0.54 6.26 -5.14
CA CYS A 186 -0.49 7.29 -5.22
C CYS A 186 -0.99 7.61 -3.81
N VAL A 187 -0.89 8.87 -3.39
CA VAL A 187 -1.37 9.35 -2.08
C VAL A 187 -2.65 10.14 -2.28
N SER A 188 -3.73 9.71 -1.61
CA SER A 188 -5.00 10.44 -1.63
C SER A 188 -5.21 11.16 -0.30
N ILE A 189 -5.25 12.48 -0.36
CA ILE A 189 -5.66 13.31 0.78
C ILE A 189 -7.17 13.47 0.67
N CYS A 190 -7.92 12.94 1.65
CA CYS A 190 -9.36 13.09 1.69
C CYS A 190 -9.71 14.58 1.87
N ALA A 191 -10.28 15.20 0.85
CA ALA A 191 -10.63 16.61 0.83
C ALA A 191 -11.87 16.87 1.70
N ASN A 192 -11.65 17.14 2.99
CA ASN A 192 -12.60 17.87 3.85
C ASN A 192 -11.90 18.71 4.93
N LEU A 193 -10.62 19.01 4.74
CA LEU A 193 -9.88 19.95 5.60
C LEU A 193 -10.08 21.37 5.04
N GLN A 194 -10.81 22.22 5.78
CA GLN A 194 -10.73 23.67 5.62
C GLN A 194 -9.26 24.12 5.79
N PRO A 195 -8.79 25.13 5.05
CA PRO A 195 -7.40 25.56 5.12
C PRO A 195 -7.10 26.21 6.47
N CYS A 196 -6.60 25.43 7.44
CA CYS A 196 -5.93 25.97 8.62
C CYS A 196 -4.53 26.43 8.20
N THR A 197 -4.36 27.75 8.13
CA THR A 197 -3.07 28.39 7.89
C THR A 197 -2.20 28.19 9.13
N LEU A 198 -1.28 27.22 9.09
CA LEU A 198 -0.25 27.07 10.12
C LEU A 198 0.82 28.13 9.86
N SER A 199 0.77 29.25 10.60
CA SER A 199 1.81 30.28 10.54
C SER A 199 3.08 29.75 11.22
N LEU A 200 4.05 29.28 10.44
CA LEU A 200 5.40 29.10 10.92
C LEU A 200 6.02 30.48 11.14
N GLY A 201 6.19 30.85 12.41
CA GLY A 201 6.87 32.08 12.80
C GLY A 201 8.32 32.07 12.31
N GLN A 202 8.62 32.96 11.36
CA GLN A 202 9.99 33.38 11.07
C GLN A 202 10.54 34.12 12.30
N LYS A 203 11.63 33.62 12.89
CA LYS A 203 12.56 34.49 13.62
C LYS A 203 13.60 34.98 12.63
N SER A 204 13.57 36.28 12.36
CA SER A 204 14.61 37.03 11.66
C SER A 204 15.60 37.64 12.64
N LEU A 205 16.88 37.62 12.22
CA LEU A 205 18.09 38.26 12.76
C LEU A 205 18.71 37.63 14.02
#